data_AF-A0A970TYJ8-F1
#
_entry.id   AF-A0A970TYJ8-F1
#
_cell.length_a   1.000
_cell.length_b   1.000
_cell.length_c   1.000
_cell.angle_alpha   90.00
_cell.angle_beta   90.00
_cell.angle_gamma   90.00
#
_symmetry.space_group_name_H-M   'P 1'
#
loop_
_entity.id
_entity.type
_entity.pdbx_description
1 polymer ?
#
loop_
_entity_poly.entity_id
_entity_poly.type
_entity_poly.pdbx_seq_one_letter_code
_entity_poly.pdbx_strand_id
1 'polypeptide(L)'
;MLLTDYIGEDCIVSNVRSKSKPDVLKELTHLLFENKKLKGVDAALDQIIARESTESTGIGHGLAVPHARVSGLKTLHCAIGRFKDGLDFMAIDRQPVHLVFLICYPPIQQTTYLNFVATIAKLLHDSDTLKQLVNAADAKDFLELLKDLSLPLEAPEELYSKQKMQKVPELLEARDTHSDLILLARLQLCYEIYETAKTGKRQIKERIENIRALIDDRTIRHFDRLMKTRPPALVPVEADTCQGCFMRLPSQFAQQVREDTKVIHTCRNCSRFIYIV
;
A
#
# COMPACT_ATOMS: atom_id res chain seq x y z
N MET A 1 21.49 -2.41 -1.10
CA MET A 1 20.77 -1.57 -2.08
C MET A 1 20.26 -0.35 -1.34
N LEU A 2 20.51 0.83 -1.88
CA LEU A 2 20.08 2.09 -1.31
C LEU A 2 18.80 2.56 -1.98
N LEU A 3 18.04 3.42 -1.29
CA LEU A 3 16.85 4.08 -1.85
C LEU A 3 17.17 4.78 -3.19
N THR A 4 18.33 5.45 -3.24
CA THR A 4 18.81 6.22 -4.39
C THR A 4 19.18 5.38 -5.60
N ASP A 5 19.29 4.05 -5.46
CA ASP A 5 19.53 3.15 -6.60
C ASP A 5 18.34 3.12 -7.58
N TYR A 6 17.16 3.60 -7.15
CA TYR A 6 15.90 3.58 -7.90
C TYR A 6 15.41 4.97 -8.31
N ILE A 7 16.14 6.02 -7.92
CA ILE A 7 15.79 7.42 -8.13
C ILE A 7 16.88 8.03 -9.01
N GLY A 8 16.53 8.38 -10.25
CA GLY A 8 17.40 9.17 -11.11
C GLY A 8 17.20 10.66 -10.89
N GLU A 9 18.25 11.47 -11.04
CA GLU A 9 18.15 12.94 -11.02
C GLU A 9 17.15 13.45 -12.08
N ASP A 10 17.14 12.79 -13.24
CA ASP A 10 16.23 13.01 -14.36
C ASP A 10 14.76 12.70 -14.04
N CYS A 11 14.50 12.01 -12.92
CA CYS A 11 13.17 11.64 -12.45
C CYS A 11 12.71 12.51 -11.26
N ILE A 12 13.38 13.64 -10.98
CA ILE A 12 13.01 14.57 -9.90
C ILE A 12 12.55 15.90 -10.50
N VAL A 13 11.32 16.30 -10.17
CA VAL A 13 10.75 17.60 -10.55
C VAL A 13 10.73 18.50 -9.33
N SER A 14 11.70 19.41 -9.26
CA SER A 14 11.90 20.31 -8.12
C SER A 14 10.82 21.37 -7.96
N ASN A 15 10.07 21.67 -9.03
CA ASN A 15 8.95 22.60 -8.99
C ASN A 15 7.89 22.15 -9.99
N VAL A 16 7.00 21.28 -9.54
CA VAL A 16 5.92 20.73 -10.37
C VAL A 16 4.95 21.85 -10.73
N ARG A 17 4.61 21.96 -12.02
CA ARG A 17 3.71 23.04 -12.50
C ARG A 17 2.24 22.71 -12.29
N SER A 18 1.92 21.42 -12.30
CA SER A 18 0.58 20.91 -12.07
C SER A 18 0.09 21.23 -10.65
N LYS A 19 -1.15 21.70 -10.56
CA LYS A 19 -1.80 22.08 -9.28
C LYS A 19 -2.89 21.13 -8.83
N SER A 20 -3.23 20.14 -9.65
CA SER A 20 -4.24 19.14 -9.32
C SER A 20 -3.59 17.78 -9.17
N LYS A 21 -4.13 16.97 -8.26
CA LYS A 21 -3.66 15.60 -8.03
C LYS A 21 -3.62 14.76 -9.33
N PRO A 22 -4.67 14.71 -10.18
CA PRO A 22 -4.63 13.96 -11.44
C PRO A 22 -3.54 14.44 -12.40
N ASP A 23 -3.34 15.76 -12.52
CA ASP A 23 -2.33 16.31 -13.42
C ASP A 23 -0.91 15.97 -12.93
N VAL A 24 -0.69 16.01 -11.61
CA VAL A 24 0.58 15.59 -11.00
C VAL A 24 0.88 14.12 -11.25
N LEU A 25 -0.11 13.23 -11.08
CA LEU A 25 0.06 11.80 -11.37
C LEU A 25 0.42 11.56 -12.83
N LYS A 26 -0.24 12.29 -13.74
CA LYS A 26 0.04 12.25 -15.17
C LYS A 26 1.45 12.76 -15.48
N GLU A 27 1.82 13.93 -14.98
CA GLU A 27 3.14 14.57 -15.19
C GLU A 27 4.28 13.64 -14.73
N LEU A 28 4.19 13.09 -13.51
CA LEU A 28 5.23 12.21 -12.98
C LEU A 28 5.29 10.85 -13.70
N THR A 29 4.16 10.33 -14.18
CA THR A 29 4.16 9.09 -14.99
C THR A 29 4.78 9.34 -16.37
N HIS A 30 4.49 10.49 -17.00
CA HIS A 30 5.13 10.90 -18.24
C HIS A 30 6.65 11.07 -18.07
N LEU A 31 7.10 11.66 -16.97
CA LEU A 31 8.52 11.80 -16.67
C LEU A 31 9.25 10.45 -16.65
N LEU A 32 8.65 9.41 -16.05
CA LEU A 32 9.23 8.07 -16.08
C LEU A 32 9.30 7.49 -17.51
N PHE A 33 8.31 7.80 -18.36
CA PHE A 33 8.31 7.38 -19.75
C PHE A 33 9.39 8.10 -20.58
N GLU A 34 9.49 9.43 -20.47
CA GLU A 34 10.48 10.25 -21.18
C GLU A 34 11.91 9.80 -20.86
N ASN A 35 12.16 9.44 -19.60
CA ASN A 35 13.45 8.91 -19.13
C ASN A 35 13.64 7.40 -19.37
N LYS A 36 12.83 6.81 -20.27
CA LYS A 36 12.91 5.40 -20.71
C LYS A 36 12.79 4.37 -19.58
N LYS A 37 12.14 4.75 -18.47
CA LYS A 37 11.86 3.86 -17.33
C LYS A 37 10.58 3.05 -17.56
N LEU A 38 9.66 3.58 -18.38
CA LEU A 38 8.44 2.89 -18.81
C LEU A 38 8.45 2.66 -20.33
N LYS A 39 7.74 1.61 -20.78
CA LYS A 39 7.52 1.36 -22.22
C LYS A 39 6.32 2.12 -22.80
N GLY A 40 5.44 2.61 -21.94
CA GLY A 40 4.23 3.35 -22.27
C GLY A 40 3.63 3.94 -20.99
N VAL A 41 2.80 4.97 -21.15
CA VAL A 41 2.24 5.76 -20.03
C VAL A 41 0.90 5.18 -19.58
N ASP A 42 -0.01 4.93 -20.52
CA ASP A 42 -1.43 4.67 -20.25
C ASP A 42 -1.67 3.58 -19.21
N ALA A 43 -1.09 2.39 -19.41
CA ALA A 43 -1.31 1.26 -18.51
C ALA A 43 -0.81 1.51 -17.07
N ALA A 44 0.25 2.28 -16.89
CA ALA A 44 0.75 2.64 -15.56
C ALA A 44 -0.13 3.72 -14.94
N LEU A 45 -0.47 4.75 -15.72
CA LEU A 45 -1.30 5.87 -15.26
C LEU A 45 -2.70 5.42 -14.87
N ASP A 46 -3.35 4.57 -15.68
CA ASP A 46 -4.68 4.03 -15.39
C ASP A 46 -4.71 3.28 -14.07
N GLN A 47 -3.68 2.48 -13.80
CA GLN A 47 -3.58 1.72 -12.55
C GLN A 47 -3.32 2.63 -11.34
N ILE A 48 -2.51 3.67 -11.50
CA ILE A 48 -2.26 4.67 -10.46
C ILE A 48 -3.55 5.42 -10.13
N ILE A 49 -4.27 5.90 -11.15
CA ILE A 49 -5.53 6.62 -11.00
C ILE A 49 -6.57 5.72 -10.33
N ALA A 50 -6.71 4.46 -10.77
CA ALA A 50 -7.66 3.52 -10.16
C ALA A 50 -7.34 3.23 -8.68
N ARG A 51 -6.05 3.14 -8.31
CA ARG A 51 -5.65 2.98 -6.91
C ARG A 51 -5.97 4.23 -6.09
N GLU A 52 -5.65 5.40 -6.62
CA GLU A 52 -5.86 6.70 -5.96
C GLU A 52 -7.34 7.05 -5.81
N SER A 53 -8.19 6.63 -6.76
CA SER A 53 -9.64 6.87 -6.70
C SER A 53 -10.34 6.01 -5.64
N THR A 54 -9.74 4.89 -5.24
CA THR A 54 -10.27 4.04 -4.17
C THR A 54 -10.03 4.68 -2.81
N GLU A 55 -8.81 5.15 -2.59
CA GLU A 55 -8.38 5.83 -1.37
C GLU A 55 -7.11 6.61 -1.70
N SER A 56 -6.95 7.76 -1.05
CA SER A 56 -5.76 8.59 -1.20
C SER A 56 -4.48 7.83 -0.84
N THR A 57 -3.44 8.00 -1.66
CA THR A 57 -2.09 7.53 -1.32
C THR A 57 -1.26 8.58 -0.58
N GLY A 58 -1.88 9.68 -0.15
CA GLY A 58 -1.31 10.64 0.80
C GLY A 58 -1.27 10.06 2.21
N ILE A 59 -0.10 9.57 2.62
CA ILE A 59 0.07 8.88 3.90
C ILE A 59 0.22 9.82 5.10
N GLY A 60 0.16 11.14 4.86
CA GLY A 60 0.32 12.19 5.85
C GLY A 60 1.76 12.68 5.96
N HIS A 61 2.00 13.63 6.86
CA HIS A 61 3.31 14.23 7.11
C HIS A 61 3.95 14.84 5.85
N GLY A 62 3.13 15.44 4.98
CA GLY A 62 3.62 16.05 3.75
C GLY A 62 4.02 15.08 2.65
N LEU A 63 3.62 13.80 2.72
CA LEU A 63 4.04 12.75 1.79
C LEU A 63 2.86 12.05 1.10
N ALA A 64 3.03 11.75 -0.19
CA ALA A 64 2.21 10.78 -0.92
C ALA A 64 3.06 9.76 -1.66
N VAL A 65 2.54 8.53 -1.78
CA VAL A 65 3.23 7.43 -2.47
C VAL A 65 2.31 6.71 -3.48
N PRO A 66 1.92 7.40 -4.58
CA PRO A 66 1.15 6.79 -5.65
C PRO A 66 1.95 5.68 -6.32
N HIS A 67 1.33 4.56 -6.66
CA HIS A 67 2.08 3.43 -7.17
C HIS A 67 1.29 2.53 -8.13
N ALA A 68 2.01 1.91 -9.06
CA ALA A 68 1.48 0.91 -9.98
C ALA A 68 2.39 -0.31 -10.11
N ARG A 69 1.75 -1.47 -10.27
CA ARG A 69 2.42 -2.73 -10.58
C ARG A 69 2.38 -2.95 -12.10
N VAL A 70 3.50 -2.71 -12.76
CA VAL A 70 3.59 -2.68 -14.23
C VAL A 70 4.33 -3.92 -14.76
N SER A 71 3.62 -4.73 -15.56
CA SER A 71 4.20 -5.91 -16.21
C SER A 71 5.25 -5.54 -17.26
N GLY A 72 6.35 -6.29 -17.31
CA GLY A 72 7.40 -6.11 -18.32
C GLY A 72 8.46 -5.06 -17.98
N LEU A 73 8.38 -4.42 -16.81
CA LEU A 73 9.50 -3.70 -16.21
C LEU A 73 10.59 -4.68 -15.73
N LYS A 74 11.84 -4.23 -15.76
CA LYS A 74 12.98 -5.01 -15.24
C LYS A 74 13.25 -4.70 -13.77
N THR A 75 12.96 -3.48 -13.34
CA THR A 75 13.20 -3.00 -11.98
C THR A 75 12.20 -1.91 -11.61
N LEU A 76 12.12 -1.60 -10.32
CA LEU A 76 11.38 -0.48 -9.76
C LEU A 76 11.95 0.85 -10.27
N HIS A 77 11.07 1.80 -10.52
CA HIS A 77 11.39 3.16 -10.89
C HIS A 77 10.55 4.14 -10.09
N CYS A 78 11.16 5.23 -9.65
CA CYS A 78 10.50 6.27 -8.87
C CYS A 78 10.68 7.63 -9.53
N ALA A 79 9.58 8.36 -9.69
CA ALA A 79 9.58 9.78 -10.00
C ALA A 79 9.16 10.58 -8.76
N ILE A 80 9.80 11.72 -8.55
CA ILE A 80 9.59 12.57 -7.38
C ILE A 80 9.06 13.92 -7.84
N GLY A 81 7.90 14.31 -7.30
CA GLY A 81 7.37 15.66 -7.44
C GLY A 81 7.51 16.43 -6.13
N ARG A 82 8.05 17.65 -6.19
CA ARG A 82 8.17 18.54 -5.05
C ARG A 82 7.28 19.77 -5.17
N PHE A 83 6.61 20.10 -4.06
CA PHE A 83 5.64 21.18 -3.94
C PHE A 83 6.01 22.04 -2.71
N LYS A 84 6.68 23.17 -2.91
CA LYS A 84 7.07 24.06 -1.81
C LYS A 84 5.86 24.60 -1.04
N ASP A 85 4.82 25.00 -1.77
CA ASP A 85 3.59 25.54 -1.20
C ASP A 85 2.58 24.46 -0.76
N GLY A 86 2.92 23.19 -0.97
CA GLY A 86 2.05 22.05 -0.73
C GLY A 86 1.02 21.82 -1.84
N LEU A 87 0.53 20.60 -1.91
CA LEU A 87 -0.50 20.15 -2.84
C LEU A 87 -1.62 19.50 -2.02
N ASP A 88 -2.87 19.90 -2.26
CA ASP A 88 -4.00 19.15 -1.72
C ASP A 88 -4.08 17.78 -2.42
N PHE A 89 -3.64 16.77 -1.69
CA PHE A 89 -3.64 15.38 -2.13
C PHE A 89 -4.73 14.56 -1.45
N MET A 90 -5.59 15.19 -0.62
CA MET A 90 -6.51 14.48 0.28
C MET A 90 -5.77 13.49 1.18
N ALA A 91 -4.66 13.90 1.80
CA ALA A 91 -3.89 13.02 2.69
C ALA A 91 -4.69 12.63 3.93
N ILE A 92 -4.32 11.50 4.56
CA ILE A 92 -5.03 10.94 5.72
C ILE A 92 -5.12 11.90 6.91
N ASP A 93 -4.09 12.73 7.11
CA ASP A 93 -4.00 13.76 8.16
C ASP A 93 -4.62 15.11 7.74
N ARG A 94 -5.18 15.17 6.51
CA ARG A 94 -5.77 16.37 5.89
C ARG A 94 -4.78 17.53 5.75
N GLN A 95 -3.48 17.27 5.78
CA GLN A 95 -2.44 18.27 5.53
C GLN A 95 -2.00 18.26 4.05
N PRO A 96 -1.47 19.38 3.54
CA PRO A 96 -0.89 19.41 2.20
C PRO A 96 0.29 18.46 2.07
N VAL A 97 0.43 17.84 0.89
CA VAL A 97 1.59 17.03 0.52
C VAL A 97 2.65 17.92 -0.12
N HIS A 98 3.89 17.79 0.33
CA HIS A 98 5.03 18.50 -0.22
C HIS A 98 5.91 17.63 -1.12
N LEU A 99 5.91 16.31 -0.91
CA LEU A 99 6.66 15.35 -1.69
C LEU A 99 5.75 14.20 -2.17
N VAL A 100 5.78 13.94 -3.47
CA VAL A 100 5.08 12.82 -4.09
C VAL A 100 6.12 11.87 -4.67
N PHE A 101 6.16 10.63 -4.17
CA PHE A 101 7.02 9.57 -4.69
C PHE A 101 6.16 8.60 -5.52
N LEU A 102 6.09 8.83 -6.83
CA LEU A 102 5.34 7.98 -7.75
C LEU A 102 6.20 6.76 -8.11
N ILE A 103 5.69 5.55 -7.85
CA ILE A 103 6.47 4.31 -7.99
C ILE A 103 5.83 3.38 -9.03
N CYS A 104 6.61 2.95 -10.01
CA CYS A 104 6.24 1.86 -10.92
C CYS A 104 7.19 0.68 -10.72
N TYR A 105 6.67 -0.52 -10.48
CA TYR A 105 7.52 -1.69 -10.20
C TYR A 105 7.00 -2.97 -10.85
N PRO A 106 7.89 -3.92 -11.20
CA PRO A 106 7.48 -5.21 -11.73
C PRO A 106 6.89 -6.11 -10.64
N PRO A 107 5.93 -7.00 -10.97
CA PRO A 107 5.31 -7.90 -9.99
C PRO A 107 6.28 -8.69 -9.11
N ILE A 108 7.45 -9.07 -9.65
CA ILE A 108 8.47 -9.86 -8.94
C ILE A 108 9.21 -9.07 -7.85
N GLN A 109 9.14 -7.74 -7.87
CA GLN A 109 9.80 -6.86 -6.90
C GLN A 109 8.82 -6.29 -5.86
N GLN A 110 7.75 -7.02 -5.54
CA GLN A 110 6.78 -6.59 -4.52
C GLN A 110 7.46 -6.28 -3.17
N THR A 111 8.39 -7.12 -2.72
CA THR A 111 9.12 -6.92 -1.46
C THR A 111 10.00 -5.66 -1.51
N THR A 112 10.74 -5.47 -2.60
CA THR A 112 11.54 -4.27 -2.82
C THR A 112 10.70 -3.00 -2.78
N TYR A 113 9.52 -3.02 -3.42
CA TYR A 113 8.56 -1.93 -3.35
C TYR A 113 8.13 -1.63 -1.90
N LEU A 114 7.75 -2.65 -1.12
CA LEU A 114 7.33 -2.44 0.27
C LEU A 114 8.47 -1.87 1.13
N ASN A 115 9.70 -2.35 0.94
CA ASN A 115 10.87 -1.82 1.63
C ASN A 115 11.13 -0.36 1.25
N PHE A 116 10.98 -0.02 -0.03
CA PHE A 116 11.12 1.36 -0.54
C PHE A 116 10.13 2.31 0.13
N VAL A 117 8.84 1.93 0.19
CA VAL A 117 7.80 2.71 0.86
C VAL A 117 8.12 2.88 2.35
N ALA A 118 8.49 1.80 3.04
CA ALA A 118 8.82 1.82 4.46
C ALA A 118 10.02 2.74 4.76
N THR A 119 11.06 2.71 3.92
CA THR A 119 12.23 3.58 4.05
C THR A 119 11.85 5.06 3.88
N ILE A 120 11.03 5.40 2.89
CA ILE A 120 10.56 6.79 2.70
C ILE A 120 9.70 7.26 3.87
N ALA A 121 8.76 6.43 4.33
CA ALA A 121 7.87 6.79 5.43
C ALA A 121 8.67 7.08 6.72
N LYS A 122 9.71 6.29 7.01
CA LYS A 122 10.61 6.56 8.15
C LYS A 122 11.38 7.86 7.97
N LEU A 123 11.94 8.07 6.77
CA LEU A 123 12.75 9.25 6.49
C LEU A 123 11.98 10.53 6.75
N LEU A 124 10.74 10.57 6.27
CA LEU A 124 9.92 11.76 6.28
C LEU A 124 9.05 11.89 7.54
N HIS A 125 9.17 10.93 8.47
CA HIS A 125 8.73 11.11 9.84
C HIS A 125 9.63 12.13 10.59
N ASP A 126 10.90 12.26 10.19
CA ASP A 126 11.74 13.36 10.66
C ASP A 126 11.39 14.66 9.93
N SER A 127 10.80 15.60 10.67
CA SER A 127 10.36 16.88 10.14
C SER A 127 11.51 17.73 9.60
N ASP A 128 12.73 17.56 10.10
CA ASP A 128 13.87 18.36 9.64
C ASP A 128 14.42 17.84 8.32
N THR A 129 14.51 16.52 8.15
CA THR A 129 14.81 15.89 6.86
C THR A 129 13.79 16.28 5.79
N LEU A 130 12.49 16.23 6.11
CA LEU A 130 11.45 16.67 5.18
C LEU A 130 11.65 18.14 4.77
N LYS A 131 11.88 19.04 5.73
CA LYS A 131 12.15 20.46 5.44
C LYS A 131 13.36 20.64 4.54
N GLN A 132 14.44 19.91 4.76
CA GLN A 132 15.65 20.00 3.91
C GLN A 132 15.33 19.61 2.46
N LEU A 133 14.67 18.48 2.25
CA LEU A 133 14.28 18.01 0.92
C LEU A 133 13.30 18.96 0.22
N VAL A 134 12.31 19.48 0.95
CA VAL A 134 11.37 20.47 0.42
C VAL A 134 12.08 21.77 0.00
N ASN A 135 13.14 22.15 0.70
CA ASN A 135 13.87 23.39 0.45
C ASN A 135 15.10 23.26 -0.47
N ALA A 136 15.44 22.06 -0.95
CA ALA A 136 16.58 21.86 -1.85
C ALA A 136 16.57 22.84 -3.05
N ALA A 137 17.72 23.23 -3.55
CA ALA A 137 17.80 24.19 -4.66
C ALA A 137 17.18 23.61 -5.93
N ASP A 138 17.55 22.39 -6.29
CA ASP A 138 17.19 21.72 -7.54
C ASP A 138 17.17 20.19 -7.37
N ALA A 139 17.05 19.46 -8.49
CA ALA A 139 16.95 18.00 -8.52
C ALA A 139 18.25 17.33 -8.06
N LYS A 140 19.39 17.95 -8.38
CA LYS A 140 20.70 17.44 -8.02
C LYS A 140 20.92 17.56 -6.51
N ASP A 141 20.67 18.73 -5.95
CA ASP A 141 20.74 18.98 -4.50
C ASP A 141 19.79 18.05 -3.73
N PHE A 142 18.57 17.86 -4.23
CA PHE A 142 17.62 16.90 -3.65
C PHE A 142 18.17 15.47 -3.64
N LEU A 143 18.76 15.02 -4.75
CA LEU A 143 19.33 13.67 -4.85
C LEU A 143 20.57 13.51 -3.97
N GLU A 144 21.42 14.54 -3.86
CA GLU A 144 22.59 14.55 -2.98
C GLU A 144 22.16 14.45 -1.51
N LEU A 145 21.18 15.25 -1.07
CA LEU A 145 20.60 15.13 0.27
C LEU A 145 20.09 13.71 0.56
N LEU A 146 19.38 13.09 -0.39
CA LEU A 146 18.93 11.69 -0.25
C LEU A 146 20.09 10.68 -0.18
N LYS A 147 21.19 10.93 -0.88
CA LYS A 147 22.38 10.06 -0.86
C LYS A 147 23.12 10.16 0.46
N ASP A 148 23.24 11.37 1.01
CA ASP A 148 23.93 11.61 2.29
C ASP A 148 23.25 10.89 3.45
N LEU A 149 21.92 10.78 3.39
CA LEU A 149 21.12 9.98 4.32
C LEU A 149 21.42 8.47 4.25
N SER A 150 22.16 8.01 3.22
CA SER A 150 22.72 6.66 3.07
C SER A 150 21.71 5.54 3.37
N LEU A 151 20.51 5.65 2.80
CA LEU A 151 19.34 4.89 3.24
C LEU A 151 19.31 3.46 2.67
N PRO A 152 19.59 2.41 3.45
CA PRO A 152 19.41 1.04 3.00
C PRO A 152 17.93 0.72 2.79
N LEU A 153 17.64 -0.03 1.73
CA LEU A 153 16.38 -0.74 1.60
C LEU A 153 16.41 -1.97 2.50
N GLU A 154 16.10 -1.79 3.77
CA GLU A 154 16.06 -2.87 4.75
C GLU A 154 14.84 -3.76 4.53
N ALA A 155 15.03 -5.08 4.66
CA ALA A 155 13.93 -6.01 4.83
C ALA A 155 13.29 -5.82 6.21
N PRO A 156 11.97 -6.09 6.36
CA PRO A 156 11.31 -6.04 7.67
C PRO A 156 12.02 -6.90 8.74
N GLU A 157 12.74 -7.95 8.35
CA GLU A 157 13.42 -8.89 9.26
C GLU A 157 14.62 -8.28 10.01
N GLU A 158 15.43 -7.42 9.39
CA GLU A 158 16.54 -6.75 10.11
C GLU A 158 16.02 -5.66 11.06
N LEU A 159 14.85 -5.10 10.74
CA LEU A 159 14.16 -4.06 11.50
C LEU A 159 13.60 -4.52 12.85
N TYR A 160 13.23 -5.80 12.98
CA TYR A 160 12.85 -6.37 14.28
C TYR A 160 14.05 -6.85 15.11
N SER A 161 15.26 -6.89 14.54
CA SER A 161 16.42 -7.51 15.20
C SER A 161 17.37 -6.55 15.92
N LYS A 162 17.41 -5.26 15.54
CA LYS A 162 18.41 -4.30 16.07
C LYS A 162 17.92 -3.23 17.03
N GLN A 163 16.61 -3.05 17.20
CA GLN A 163 16.14 -2.48 18.45
C GLN A 163 16.09 -3.61 19.46
N LYS A 164 16.90 -3.53 20.53
CA LYS A 164 16.48 -4.15 21.79
C LYS A 164 15.10 -3.58 22.05
N MET A 165 14.07 -4.36 21.70
CA MET A 165 12.73 -4.20 22.25
C MET A 165 12.98 -4.13 23.75
N GLN A 166 13.00 -2.92 24.32
CA GLN A 166 12.57 -2.80 25.69
C GLN A 166 11.23 -3.51 25.67
N LYS A 167 11.12 -4.56 26.50
CA LYS A 167 9.87 -5.25 26.71
C LYS A 167 8.90 -4.19 27.25
N VAL A 168 8.22 -3.52 26.34
CA VAL A 168 7.02 -2.75 26.59
C VAL A 168 5.91 -3.78 26.43
N PRO A 169 5.36 -4.31 27.53
CA PRO A 169 4.44 -5.45 27.48
C PRO A 169 3.18 -5.18 26.64
N GLU A 170 2.85 -3.91 26.39
CA GLU A 170 1.61 -3.49 25.72
C GLU A 170 1.64 -3.56 24.17
N LEU A 171 2.79 -3.67 23.52
CA LEU A 171 2.88 -3.71 22.04
C LEU A 171 2.84 -5.12 21.44
N LEU A 172 2.94 -6.17 22.26
CA LEU A 172 2.79 -7.57 21.83
C LEU A 172 1.33 -8.06 21.86
N GLU A 173 0.37 -7.21 22.25
CA GLU A 173 -1.05 -7.57 22.34
C GLU A 173 -1.93 -7.02 21.20
N ALA A 174 -1.39 -6.21 20.29
CA ALA A 174 -2.13 -5.73 19.13
C ALA A 174 -1.90 -6.65 17.91
N ARG A 175 -2.65 -7.75 17.81
CA ARG A 175 -2.93 -8.35 16.49
C ARG A 175 -3.64 -7.27 15.66
N ASP A 176 -2.97 -6.75 14.65
CA ASP A 176 -3.58 -5.79 13.72
C ASP A 176 -4.59 -6.52 12.83
N THR A 177 -5.87 -6.47 13.20
CA THR A 177 -6.92 -7.21 12.49
C THR A 177 -7.23 -6.67 11.10
N HIS A 178 -6.79 -5.46 10.78
CA HIS A 178 -6.81 -4.96 9.41
C HIS A 178 -5.83 -5.75 8.55
N SER A 179 -4.67 -6.12 9.09
CA SER A 179 -3.71 -7.01 8.43
C SER A 179 -4.36 -8.37 8.13
N ASP A 180 -5.02 -8.98 9.11
CA ASP A 180 -5.66 -10.29 8.92
C ASP A 180 -6.85 -10.22 7.94
N LEU A 181 -7.68 -9.18 7.98
CA LEU A 181 -8.76 -8.96 7.00
C LEU A 181 -8.21 -8.78 5.58
N ILE A 182 -7.12 -8.03 5.42
CA ILE A 182 -6.41 -7.85 4.14
C ILE A 182 -5.86 -9.19 3.65
N LEU A 183 -5.26 -9.98 4.54
CA LEU A 183 -4.74 -11.30 4.21
C LEU A 183 -5.87 -12.25 3.79
N LEU A 184 -7.02 -12.24 4.48
CA LEU A 184 -8.21 -13.02 4.12
C LEU A 184 -8.80 -12.59 2.77
N ALA A 185 -8.88 -11.29 2.49
CA ALA A 185 -9.34 -10.77 1.20
C ALA A 185 -8.42 -11.22 0.06
N ARG A 186 -7.10 -11.11 0.25
CA ARG A 186 -6.10 -11.59 -0.71
C ARG A 186 -6.19 -13.10 -0.92
N LEU A 187 -6.37 -13.86 0.15
CA LEU A 187 -6.50 -15.31 0.11
C LEU A 187 -7.73 -15.71 -0.71
N GLN A 188 -8.89 -15.10 -0.46
CA GLN A 188 -10.12 -15.37 -1.21
C GLN A 188 -9.95 -15.08 -2.70
N LEU A 189 -9.40 -13.92 -3.05
CA LEU A 189 -9.13 -13.58 -4.44
C LEU A 189 -8.19 -14.59 -5.11
N CYS A 190 -7.15 -15.05 -4.39
CA CYS A 190 -6.27 -16.09 -4.91
C CYS A 190 -7.00 -17.41 -5.17
N TYR A 191 -7.97 -17.81 -4.34
CA TYR A 191 -8.81 -18.98 -4.60
C TYR A 191 -9.70 -18.79 -5.83
N GLU A 192 -10.39 -17.66 -5.94
CA GLU A 192 -11.25 -17.33 -7.10
C GLU A 192 -10.47 -17.34 -8.42
N ILE A 193 -9.27 -16.75 -8.41
CA ILE A 193 -8.35 -16.78 -9.57
C ILE A 193 -7.87 -18.21 -9.83
N TYR A 194 -7.51 -18.99 -8.79
CA TYR A 194 -7.03 -20.36 -8.97
C TYR A 194 -8.08 -21.27 -9.63
N GLU A 195 -9.34 -21.12 -9.24
CA GLU A 195 -10.47 -21.87 -9.80
C GLU A 195 -10.68 -21.54 -11.29
N THR A 196 -10.60 -20.26 -11.66
CA THR A 196 -10.88 -19.79 -13.01
C THR A 196 -9.67 -19.78 -13.96
N ALA A 197 -8.45 -19.84 -13.43
CA ALA A 197 -7.23 -19.72 -14.23
C ALA A 197 -6.99 -20.93 -15.14
N LYS A 198 -6.58 -20.68 -16.40
CA LYS A 198 -6.17 -21.70 -17.37
C LYS A 198 -4.65 -21.98 -17.33
N THR A 199 -3.86 -20.98 -16.94
CA THR A 199 -2.39 -21.05 -16.82
C THR A 199 -1.94 -20.40 -15.51
N GLY A 200 -0.71 -20.64 -15.06
CA GLY A 200 -0.16 -20.00 -13.86
C GLY A 200 -0.65 -20.55 -12.51
N LYS A 201 -1.35 -21.70 -12.51
CA LYS A 201 -1.90 -22.32 -11.28
C LYS A 201 -0.86 -22.60 -10.21
N ARG A 202 0.37 -22.95 -10.60
CA ARG A 202 1.47 -23.21 -9.67
C ARG A 202 1.83 -21.96 -8.87
N GLN A 203 2.03 -20.82 -9.53
CA GLN A 203 2.36 -19.56 -8.85
C GLN A 203 1.21 -19.08 -7.94
N ILE A 204 -0.04 -19.30 -8.37
CA ILE A 204 -1.21 -18.95 -7.56
C ILE A 204 -1.27 -19.84 -6.31
N LYS A 205 -0.99 -21.13 -6.44
CA LYS A 205 -0.93 -22.07 -5.30
C LYS A 205 0.17 -21.70 -4.31
N GLU A 206 1.36 -21.37 -4.78
CA GLU A 206 2.46 -20.88 -3.93
C GLU A 206 2.05 -19.61 -3.17
N ARG A 207 1.35 -18.67 -3.81
CA ARG A 207 0.80 -17.48 -3.14
C ARG A 207 -0.26 -17.81 -2.09
N ILE A 208 -1.13 -18.79 -2.35
CA ILE A 208 -2.13 -19.27 -1.38
C ILE A 208 -1.42 -19.78 -0.12
N GLU A 209 -0.42 -20.66 -0.26
CA GLU A 209 0.30 -21.21 0.89
C GLU A 209 1.03 -20.13 1.69
N ASN A 210 1.68 -19.18 1.01
CA ASN A 210 2.38 -18.08 1.67
C ASN A 210 1.43 -17.20 2.49
N ILE A 211 0.24 -16.88 1.96
CA ILE A 211 -0.75 -16.07 2.71
C ILE A 211 -1.30 -16.88 3.90
N ARG A 212 -1.57 -18.17 3.72
CA ARG A 212 -2.08 -19.05 4.79
C ARG A 212 -1.13 -19.11 5.98
N ALA A 213 0.18 -19.15 5.74
CA ALA A 213 1.19 -19.18 6.79
C ALA A 213 1.23 -17.92 7.67
N LEU A 214 0.62 -16.81 7.22
CA LEU A 214 0.60 -15.53 7.94
C LEU A 214 -0.67 -15.33 8.77
N ILE A 215 -1.67 -16.20 8.63
CA ILE A 215 -2.95 -16.09 9.32
C ILE A 215 -3.04 -17.19 10.37
N ASP A 216 -3.62 -16.90 11.55
CA ASP A 216 -3.75 -17.91 12.58
C ASP A 216 -4.63 -19.10 12.16
N ASP A 217 -4.25 -20.28 12.66
CA ASP A 217 -4.90 -21.55 12.36
C ASP A 217 -6.42 -21.58 12.60
N ARG A 218 -6.92 -20.86 13.62
CA ARG A 218 -8.36 -20.85 13.93
C ARG A 218 -9.12 -20.09 12.85
N THR A 219 -8.59 -18.95 12.45
CA THR A 219 -9.14 -18.10 11.39
C THR A 219 -9.09 -18.83 10.04
N ILE A 220 -7.95 -19.46 9.69
CA ILE A 220 -7.81 -20.27 8.47
C ILE A 220 -8.80 -21.43 8.44
N ARG A 221 -8.94 -22.20 9.52
CA ARG A 221 -9.93 -23.30 9.58
C ARG A 221 -11.35 -22.81 9.37
N HIS A 222 -11.68 -21.62 9.88
CA HIS A 222 -13.00 -21.03 9.68
C HIS A 222 -13.20 -20.59 8.22
N PHE A 223 -12.20 -19.91 7.65
CA PHE A 223 -12.17 -19.50 6.25
C PHE A 223 -12.34 -20.69 5.30
N ASP A 224 -11.56 -21.75 5.48
CA ASP A 224 -11.62 -22.96 4.66
C ASP A 224 -13.00 -23.63 4.73
N ARG A 225 -13.61 -23.66 5.91
CA ARG A 225 -14.97 -24.19 6.08
C ARG A 225 -15.98 -23.38 5.28
N LEU A 226 -15.90 -22.05 5.33
CA LEU A 226 -16.79 -21.17 4.58
C LEU A 226 -16.58 -21.29 3.08
N MET A 227 -15.34 -21.26 2.59
CA MET A 227 -15.03 -21.41 1.16
C MET A 227 -15.50 -22.76 0.62
N LYS A 228 -15.39 -23.83 1.41
CA LYS A 228 -15.86 -25.17 1.01
C LYS A 228 -17.39 -25.30 0.97
N THR A 229 -18.10 -24.64 1.90
CA THR A 229 -19.54 -24.86 2.09
C THR A 229 -20.43 -23.80 1.45
N ARG A 230 -19.97 -22.54 1.46
CA ARG A 230 -20.74 -21.36 1.05
C ARG A 230 -19.84 -20.15 0.75
N PRO A 231 -18.99 -20.21 -0.29
CA PRO A 231 -18.19 -19.05 -0.70
C PRO A 231 -19.10 -17.85 -1.08
N PRO A 232 -18.62 -16.60 -1.00
CA PRO A 232 -17.33 -16.17 -0.46
C PRO A 232 -17.25 -16.27 1.08
N ALA A 233 -16.05 -16.29 1.66
CA ALA A 233 -15.85 -16.34 3.10
C ALA A 233 -15.78 -14.96 3.77
N LEU A 234 -15.34 -13.94 3.03
CA LEU A 234 -15.30 -12.53 3.42
C LEU A 234 -16.32 -11.74 2.58
N VAL A 235 -17.15 -10.92 3.22
CA VAL A 235 -18.20 -10.15 2.56
C VAL A 235 -18.32 -8.72 3.11
N PRO A 236 -18.70 -7.75 2.28
CA PRO A 236 -18.99 -6.41 2.76
C PRO A 236 -20.31 -6.35 3.54
N VAL A 237 -20.43 -5.32 4.36
CA VAL A 237 -21.67 -4.87 4.99
C VAL A 237 -21.98 -3.47 4.48
N GLU A 238 -23.11 -3.33 3.80
CA GLU A 238 -23.56 -2.08 3.20
C GLU A 238 -24.89 -1.66 3.83
N ALA A 239 -25.02 -0.41 4.27
CA ALA A 239 -26.22 0.09 4.95
C ALA A 239 -26.70 -0.86 6.07
N ASP A 240 -25.76 -1.30 6.93
CA ASP A 240 -25.95 -2.29 7.99
C ASP A 240 -26.44 -3.67 7.50
N THR A 241 -26.33 -4.01 6.22
CA THR A 241 -26.79 -5.27 5.64
C THR A 241 -25.62 -6.15 5.21
N CYS A 242 -25.58 -7.40 5.69
CA CYS A 242 -24.56 -8.37 5.29
C CYS A 242 -24.78 -8.83 3.84
N GLN A 243 -23.83 -8.56 2.94
CA GLN A 243 -23.96 -8.95 1.53
C GLN A 243 -23.80 -10.45 1.28
N GLY A 244 -23.43 -11.24 2.30
CA GLY A 244 -23.40 -12.70 2.21
C GLY A 244 -24.74 -13.39 2.46
N CYS A 245 -25.61 -12.82 3.29
CA CYS A 245 -26.89 -13.44 3.66
C CYS A 245 -28.09 -12.50 3.61
N PHE A 246 -27.86 -11.24 3.23
CA PHE A 246 -28.86 -10.19 3.09
C PHE A 246 -29.64 -9.87 4.37
N MET A 247 -29.14 -10.32 5.52
CA MET A 247 -29.70 -9.97 6.81
C MET A 247 -29.10 -8.68 7.34
N ARG A 248 -29.98 -7.82 7.87
CA ARG A 248 -29.58 -6.58 8.55
C ARG A 248 -28.91 -6.90 9.87
N LEU A 249 -27.72 -6.34 10.08
CA LEU A 249 -27.01 -6.35 11.35
C LEU A 249 -27.72 -5.40 12.32
N PRO A 250 -27.77 -5.74 13.62
CA PRO A 250 -28.18 -4.78 14.65
C PRO A 250 -27.30 -3.52 14.56
N SER A 251 -27.89 -2.33 14.57
CA SER A 251 -27.13 -1.07 14.34
C SER A 251 -25.99 -0.86 15.34
N GLN A 252 -26.16 -1.26 16.61
CA GLN A 252 -25.08 -1.24 17.59
C GLN A 252 -23.92 -2.17 17.21
N PHE A 253 -24.23 -3.35 16.66
CA PHE A 253 -23.19 -4.28 16.19
C PHE A 253 -22.51 -3.76 14.93
N ALA A 254 -23.27 -3.17 13.99
CA ALA A 254 -22.69 -2.54 12.80
C ALA A 254 -21.78 -1.35 13.17
N GLN A 255 -22.18 -0.53 14.16
CA GLN A 255 -21.33 0.52 14.71
C GLN A 255 -20.08 -0.04 15.39
N GLN A 256 -20.23 -1.12 16.17
CA GLN A 256 -19.08 -1.82 16.75
C GLN A 256 -18.10 -2.28 15.66
N VAL A 257 -18.57 -2.89 14.56
CA VAL A 257 -17.68 -3.30 13.46
C VAL A 257 -16.97 -2.11 12.80
N ARG A 258 -17.57 -0.91 12.79
CA ARG A 258 -16.92 0.31 12.29
C ARG A 258 -15.85 0.86 13.23
N GLU A 259 -16.07 0.76 14.53
CA GLU A 259 -15.22 1.36 15.56
C GLU A 259 -14.11 0.42 16.07
N ASP A 260 -14.38 -0.89 16.07
CA ASP A 260 -13.50 -1.92 16.60
C ASP A 260 -12.53 -2.40 15.50
N THR A 261 -11.36 -1.77 15.47
CA THR A 261 -10.27 -2.09 14.54
C THR A 261 -9.36 -3.21 15.04
N LYS A 262 -9.68 -3.81 16.19
CA LYS A 262 -8.85 -4.79 16.90
C LYS A 262 -9.40 -6.22 16.83
N VAL A 263 -10.58 -6.43 16.23
CA VAL A 263 -11.22 -7.75 16.13
C VAL A 263 -11.75 -8.00 14.72
N ILE A 264 -11.45 -9.18 14.16
CA ILE A 264 -12.13 -9.63 12.93
C ILE A 264 -13.56 -10.03 13.28
N HIS A 265 -14.52 -9.27 12.78
CA HIS A 265 -15.93 -9.57 13.01
C HIS A 265 -16.46 -10.61 12.02
N THR A 266 -17.43 -11.39 12.50
CA THR A 266 -18.20 -12.33 11.68
C THR A 266 -19.69 -12.00 11.76
N CYS A 267 -20.40 -12.20 10.65
CA CYS A 267 -21.84 -12.05 10.61
C CYS A 267 -22.49 -13.06 11.57
N ARG A 268 -23.34 -12.60 12.50
CA ARG A 268 -24.02 -13.47 13.45
C ARG A 268 -24.99 -14.47 12.80
N ASN A 269 -25.47 -14.17 11.59
CA ASN A 269 -26.38 -15.03 10.84
C ASN A 269 -25.65 -16.08 9.99
N CYS A 270 -24.73 -15.63 9.12
CA CYS A 270 -24.07 -16.53 8.18
C CYS A 270 -22.61 -16.84 8.50
N SER A 271 -22.11 -16.39 9.65
CA SER A 271 -20.73 -16.61 10.14
C SER A 271 -19.59 -16.14 9.24
N ARG A 272 -19.88 -15.57 8.06
CA ARG A 272 -18.87 -15.01 7.17
C ARG A 272 -18.12 -13.88 7.84
N PHE A 273 -16.83 -13.74 7.53
CA PHE A 273 -16.07 -12.56 7.91
C PHE A 273 -16.71 -11.33 7.26
N ILE A 274 -16.80 -10.24 8.00
CA ILE A 274 -17.45 -9.01 7.55
C ILE A 274 -16.51 -7.81 7.66
N TYR A 275 -16.62 -6.90 6.70
CA TYR A 275 -16.02 -5.58 6.74
C TYR A 275 -17.07 -4.54 6.31
N ILE A 276 -16.97 -3.33 6.84
CA ILE A 276 -17.91 -2.25 6.50
C ILE A 276 -17.33 -1.48 5.32
N VAL A 277 -18.17 -1.19 4.33
CA VAL A 277 -17.87 -0.33 3.18
C VAL A 277 -18.37 1.09 3.45
#